data_AF-A0A924SAN3-F1
#
_entry.id   AF-A0A924SAN3-F1
#
_cell.length_a   1.000
_cell.length_b   1.000
_cell.length_c   1.000
_cell.angle_alpha   90.00
_cell.angle_beta   90.00
_cell.angle_gamma   90.00
#
_symmetry.space_group_name_H-M   'P 1'
#
loop_
_entity.id
_entity.type
_entity.pdbx_description
1 polymer ?
#
loop_
_entity_poly.entity_id
_entity_poly.type
_entity_poly.pdbx_seq_one_letter_code
_entity_poly.pdbx_strand_id
1 'polypeptide(L)' 'ATLTGPDGATTTVTASPECRWLHVYSPPGADFICVEPVANRPDPFGGEDSGIRILAPGETMSVWVKFASA' A
#
# COMPACT_ATOMS: atom_id res chain seq x y z
N ALA A 1 4.22 7.66 0.82
CA ALA A 1 3.80 8.06 2.18
C ALA A 1 5.04 8.23 3.06
N THR A 2 4.99 9.11 4.05
CA THR A 2 6.08 9.27 5.02
C THR A 2 5.49 9.14 6.42
N LEU A 3 6.09 8.30 7.24
CA LEU A 3 5.78 8.11 8.65
C LEU A 3 6.85 8.81 9.47
N THR A 4 6.45 9.50 10.53
CA THR A 4 7.36 10.16 11.48
C THR A 4 7.04 9.66 12.88
N GLY A 5 8.04 9.10 13.55
CA GLY A 5 7.96 8.65 14.94
C GLY A 5 8.01 9.82 15.93
N PRO A 6 7.63 9.60 17.20
CA PRO A 6 7.69 10.62 18.25
C PRO A 6 9.11 11.16 18.52
N ASP A 7 10.13 10.36 18.23
CA ASP A 7 11.55 10.68 18.30
C ASP A 7 12.07 11.44 17.06
N GLY A 8 11.19 11.69 16.08
CA GLY A 8 11.53 12.36 14.83
C GLY A 8 12.11 11.43 13.76
N ALA A 9 12.29 10.13 14.04
CA ALA A 9 12.73 9.17 13.04
C ALA A 9 11.71 9.08 11.91
N THR A 10 12.17 9.01 10.66
CA THR A 10 11.27 8.96 9.50
C THR A 10 11.40 7.67 8.72
N THR A 11 10.30 7.20 8.17
CA THR A 11 10.29 6.13 7.16
C THR A 11 9.43 6.56 5.98
N THR A 12 10.01 6.58 4.79
CA THR A 12 9.31 6.84 3.53
C THR A 12 9.00 5.52 2.84
N VAL A 13 7.74 5.35 2.48
CA VAL A 13 7.21 4.23 1.70
C VAL A 13 6.84 4.75 0.32
N THR A 14 7.49 4.21 -0.70
CA THR A 14 7.19 4.48 -2.11
C THR A 14 6.79 3.15 -2.75
N ALA A 15 5.78 3.16 -3.60
CA ALA A 15 5.34 1.97 -4.31
C ALA A 15 5.25 2.22 -5.81
N SER A 16 5.17 1.12 -6.56
CA SER A 16 4.99 1.17 -8.00
C SER A 16 3.65 1.83 -8.37
N PRO A 17 3.51 2.42 -9.58
CA PRO A 17 2.30 3.12 -9.99
C PRO A 17 1.02 2.27 -9.97
N GLU A 18 1.16 0.95 -10.00
CA GLU A 18 0.08 -0.01 -9.88
C GLU A 18 -0.58 0.02 -8.48
N CYS A 19 0.17 0.35 -7.42
CA CYS A 19 -0.35 0.52 -6.07
C CYS A 19 -0.99 1.91 -5.88
N ARG A 20 -2.14 2.12 -6.53
CA ARG A 20 -2.83 3.42 -6.59
C ARG A 20 -3.45 3.90 -5.28
N TRP A 21 -3.73 2.98 -4.35
CA TRP A 21 -4.34 3.31 -3.05
C TRP A 21 -3.39 3.01 -1.90
N LEU A 22 -3.68 3.62 -0.76
CA LEU A 22 -2.93 3.46 0.48
C LEU A 22 -3.92 3.16 1.61
N HIS A 23 -3.84 2.00 2.24
CA HIS A 23 -4.53 1.75 3.48
C HIS A 23 -3.65 2.17 4.65
N VAL A 24 -4.26 2.87 5.60
CA VAL A 24 -3.63 3.23 6.86
C VAL A 24 -4.49 2.69 7.98
N TYR A 25 -3.88 1.93 8.88
CA TYR A 25 -4.57 1.36 10.03
C TYR A 25 -3.75 1.58 11.30
N SER A 26 -4.43 2.01 12.36
CA SER A 26 -3.88 2.10 13.71
C SER A 26 -4.72 1.18 14.59
N PRO A 27 -4.21 -0.04 14.90
CA PRO A 27 -4.96 -0.96 15.73
C PRO A 27 -5.17 -0.39 17.14
N PRO A 28 -6.38 -0.51 17.73
CA PRO A 28 -6.63 -0.03 19.08
C PRO A 28 -5.68 -0.67 20.10
N GLY A 29 -4.94 0.17 20.83
CA GLY A 29 -4.00 -0.27 21.88
C GLY A 29 -2.65 -0.79 21.36
N ALA A 30 -2.39 -0.75 20.06
CA ALA A 30 -1.09 -1.10 19.50
C ALA A 30 -0.09 0.08 19.53
N ASP A 31 1.19 -0.25 19.56
CA ASP A 31 2.32 0.69 19.48
C ASP A 31 2.87 0.84 18.05
N PHE A 32 2.12 0.37 17.06
CA PHE A 32 2.46 0.45 15.64
C PHE A 32 1.28 0.94 14.79
N ILE A 33 1.60 1.35 13.56
CA ILE A 33 0.63 1.64 12.51
C ILE A 33 0.98 0.85 11.25
N CYS A 34 -0.03 0.49 10.47
CA CYS A 34 0.11 -0.09 9.15
C CYS A 34 0.04 1.00 8.08
N VAL A 35 0.91 0.92 7.09
CA VAL A 35 0.88 1.74 5.87
C VAL A 35 1.05 0.80 4.68
N GLU A 36 -0.02 0.60 3.93
CA GLU A 36 -0.15 -0.50 2.97
C GLU A 36 -0.49 0.07 1.58
N PRO A 37 0.51 0.24 0.70
CA PRO A 37 0.24 0.51 -0.71
C PRO A 37 -0.41 -0.72 -1.33
N VAL A 38 -1.60 -0.55 -1.91
CA VAL A 38 -2.40 -1.65 -2.45
C VAL A 38 -2.72 -1.42 -3.94
N ALA A 39 -2.63 -2.50 -4.72
CA ALA A 39 -2.93 -2.48 -6.15
C ALA A 39 -4.43 -2.38 -6.46
N ASN A 40 -5.27 -2.66 -5.46
CA ASN A 40 -6.72 -2.58 -5.55
C ASN A 40 -7.29 -1.98 -4.26
N ARG A 41 -8.47 -1.37 -4.37
CA ARG A 41 -9.20 -0.83 -3.21
C ARG A 41 -9.90 -1.96 -2.42
N PRO A 42 -10.38 -1.69 -1.19
CA PRO A 42 -11.21 -2.65 -0.47
C PRO A 42 -12.46 -3.04 -1.28
N ASP A 43 -12.92 -4.27 -1.08
CA ASP A 43 -13.98 -4.89 -1.87
C ASP A 43 -13.78 -4.72 -3.40
N PRO A 44 -12.68 -5.26 -3.94
CA PRO A 44 -12.24 -4.91 -5.29
C PRO A 44 -13.08 -5.57 -6.39
N PHE A 45 -13.99 -6.48 -6.06
CA PHE A 45 -14.92 -7.09 -7.01
C PHE A 45 -16.29 -6.40 -7.04
N GLY A 46 -16.56 -5.51 -6.09
CA GLY A 46 -17.79 -4.72 -6.02
C GLY A 46 -17.64 -3.34 -6.64
N GLY A 47 -17.97 -3.19 -7.92
CA GLY A 47 -18.05 -1.88 -8.62
C GLY A 47 -16.89 -1.54 -9.54
N GLU A 48 -16.95 -0.35 -10.14
CA GLU A 48 -15.95 0.13 -11.12
C GLU A 48 -14.69 0.70 -10.44
N ASP A 49 -13.64 0.92 -11.26
CA ASP A 49 -12.31 1.47 -10.88
C ASP A 49 -11.70 0.85 -9.61
N SER A 50 -11.78 -0.48 -9.49
CA SER A 50 -11.35 -1.16 -8.27
C SER A 50 -9.84 -1.44 -8.18
N GLY A 51 -9.11 -1.26 -9.28
CA GLY A 51 -7.70 -1.65 -9.40
C GLY A 51 -7.47 -3.13 -9.71
N ILE A 52 -8.54 -3.93 -9.86
CA ILE A 52 -8.39 -5.31 -10.34
C ILE A 52 -7.82 -5.29 -11.75
N ARG A 53 -6.66 -5.95 -11.90
CA ARG A 53 -6.10 -6.34 -13.19
C ARG A 53 -6.38 -7.81 -13.43
N ILE A 54 -7.11 -8.11 -14.51
CA ILE A 54 -7.31 -9.49 -14.98
C ILE A 54 -6.08 -9.86 -15.82
N LEU A 55 -5.47 -11.02 -15.53
CA LEU A 55 -4.37 -11.59 -16.29
C LEU A 55 -4.86 -12.79 -17.09
N ALA A 56 -4.58 -12.81 -18.39
CA ALA A 56 -4.83 -13.97 -19.23
C ALA A 56 -3.83 -15.11 -18.92
N PRO A 57 -4.08 -16.35 -19.37
CA PRO A 57 -3.12 -17.45 -19.24
C PRO A 57 -1.75 -17.06 -19.82
N GLY A 58 -0.71 -17.14 -18.98
CA GLY A 58 0.67 -16.79 -19.36
C GLY A 58 1.06 -15.33 -19.11
N GLU A 59 0.13 -14.44 -18.75
CA GLU A 59 0.46 -13.07 -18.38
C GLU A 59 0.98 -12.97 -16.94
N THR A 60 1.78 -11.94 -16.68
CA THR A 60 2.31 -11.63 -15.34
C THR A 60 2.17 -10.14 -15.08
N MET A 61 1.92 -9.79 -13.82
CA MET A 61 2.02 -8.44 -13.30
C MET A 61 2.97 -8.46 -12.10
N SER A 62 3.81 -7.43 -12.01
CA SER A 62 4.71 -7.22 -10.89
C SER A 62 4.42 -5.87 -10.26
N VAL A 63 4.60 -5.78 -8.96
CA VAL A 63 4.56 -4.54 -8.19
C VAL A 63 5.80 -4.47 -7.31
N TRP A 64 6.14 -3.27 -6.84
CA TRP A 64 7.22 -3.10 -5.88
C TRP A 64 6.83 -2.09 -4.80
N VAL A 65 7.47 -2.25 -3.64
CA VAL A 65 7.43 -1.27 -2.55
C VAL A 65 8.87 -1.07 -2.06
N LYS A 66 9.24 0.18 -1.83
CA LYS A 66 10.52 0.58 -1.27
C LYS A 66 10.30 1.28 0.06
N PHE A 67 11.08 0.87 1.04
CA PHE A 67 11.17 1.50 2.35
C PHE A 67 12.52 2.20 2.47
N ALA A 68 12.53 3.44 2.97
CA ALA A 68 13.74 4.18 3.27
C ALA A 68 13.59 4.88 4.61
N SER A 69 14.50 4.61 5.54
CA SER A 69 14.51 5.22 6.87
C SER A 69 15.64 6.24 6.99
N ALA A 70 15.38 7.33 7.70
CA ALA A 70 16.33 8.41 7.99
C ALA A 70 16.18 8.87 9.45
#